data_AF-A0A3L7RLL1-F1
#
_entry.id   AF-A0A3L7RLL1-F1
#
_cell.length_a   1.000
_cell.length_b   1.000
_cell.length_c   1.000
_cell.angle_alpha   90.00
_cell.angle_beta   90.00
_cell.angle_gamma   90.00
#
_symmetry.space_group_name_H-M   'P 1'
#
loop_
_entity.id
_entity.type
_entity.pdbx_description
1 polymer ?
#
loop_
_entity_poly.entity_id
_entity_poly.type
_entity_poly.pdbx_seq_one_letter_code
_entity_poly.pdbx_strand_id
1 'polypeptide(L)'
;MLSTRPWRSESQAVLYTDRLDQLSSTAKLDPQAVLLSAHWCLLWDRQICIELVGDSQDQLEVAALQTRSLNAEPPGKTPFWEHPTLVAQTLERFESLHPLTENPNQTRKAFANLLLEIIKQETQACLADSLHLGRDGFLSQAAELADPESLFLTLDGKKVDSNIQTRYWGHWFPGLSNDDRKVSDAIADLPGAIDAEIPEVVQRLENPSSPVALPGAVTLGRHDVLHILLGRGLLDQDEAFVIGFTMGNATRYRDDDGLLMRQALAHWYPEPFRICGSKLQVFDLGIQAGKAMGIPDIAQIPIENLGGWTLGHARRELQISTDLLRSFYHQEKQSIRNSLESGRLP
;
A
#
# COMPACT_ATOMS: atom_id res chain seq x y z
N MET A 1 -9.12 -13.50 13.58
CA MET A 1 -8.56 -12.96 14.84
C MET A 1 -7.15 -12.51 14.54
N LEU A 2 -6.81 -11.25 14.84
CA LEU A 2 -5.43 -10.75 14.74
C LEU A 2 -4.56 -11.66 15.62
N SER A 3 -3.64 -12.44 15.03
CA SER A 3 -2.97 -13.55 15.74
C SER A 3 -1.70 -13.12 16.47
N THR A 4 -1.15 -11.97 16.10
CA THR A 4 0.06 -11.40 16.69
C THR A 4 -0.33 -10.35 17.72
N ARG A 5 0.23 -10.45 18.93
CA ARG A 5 0.26 -9.31 19.86
C ARG A 5 1.30 -8.36 19.29
N PRO A 6 0.94 -7.16 18.79
CA PRO A 6 1.90 -6.26 18.15
C PRO A 6 2.86 -5.57 19.14
N TRP A 7 2.83 -5.98 20.40
CA TRP A 7 3.61 -5.42 21.48
C TRP A 7 5.04 -5.94 21.43
N ARG A 8 6.03 -5.05 21.58
CA ARG A 8 7.46 -5.44 21.58
C ARG A 8 7.89 -6.26 22.79
N SER A 9 7.20 -6.11 23.91
CA SER A 9 7.52 -6.77 25.17
C SER A 9 6.27 -7.11 25.98
N GLU A 10 6.38 -8.13 26.82
CA GLU A 10 5.31 -8.53 27.73
C GLU A 10 4.97 -7.41 28.74
N SER A 11 5.98 -6.69 29.24
CA SER A 11 5.78 -5.55 30.13
C SER A 11 4.97 -4.42 29.48
N GLN A 12 5.24 -4.10 28.21
CA GLN A 12 4.46 -3.09 27.49
C GLN A 12 3.06 -3.60 27.15
N ALA A 13 2.94 -4.88 26.79
CA ALA A 13 1.64 -5.51 26.54
C ALA A 13 0.73 -5.34 27.76
N VAL A 14 1.23 -5.63 28.97
CA VAL A 14 0.48 -5.44 30.22
C VAL A 14 0.13 -3.96 30.42
N LEU A 15 1.13 -3.07 30.38
CA LEU A 15 0.92 -1.63 30.61
C LEU A 15 -0.13 -1.02 29.68
N TYR A 16 -0.06 -1.29 28.37
CA TYR A 16 -0.99 -0.71 27.41
C TYR A 16 -2.37 -1.36 27.48
N THR A 17 -2.45 -2.67 27.72
CA THR A 17 -3.74 -3.36 27.90
C THR A 17 -4.47 -2.81 29.12
N ASP A 18 -3.80 -2.64 30.26
CA ASP A 18 -4.41 -2.09 31.47
C ASP A 18 -4.99 -0.68 31.24
N ARG A 19 -4.28 0.15 30.47
CA ARG A 19 -4.73 1.51 30.14
C ARG A 19 -5.90 1.52 29.16
N LEU A 20 -5.91 0.63 28.19
CA LEU A 20 -7.01 0.44 27.23
C LEU A 20 -8.27 -0.10 27.95
N ASP A 21 -8.10 -1.01 28.91
CA ASP A 21 -9.18 -1.52 29.75
C ASP A 21 -9.74 -0.42 30.66
N GLN A 22 -8.88 0.42 31.24
CA GLN A 22 -9.31 1.60 32.02
C GLN A 22 -10.14 2.58 31.18
N LEU A 23 -9.68 2.88 29.94
CA LEU A 23 -10.43 3.70 29.00
C LEU A 23 -11.79 3.05 28.69
N SER A 24 -11.79 1.75 28.37
CA SER A 24 -13.00 1.00 28.03
C SER A 24 -14.02 1.01 29.16
N SER A 25 -13.56 0.81 30.40
CA SER A 25 -14.41 0.88 31.59
C SER A 25 -14.98 2.29 31.81
N THR A 26 -14.13 3.31 31.73
CA THR A 26 -14.53 4.71 31.99
C THR A 26 -15.51 5.24 30.94
N ALA A 27 -15.28 4.89 29.68
CA ALA A 27 -16.08 5.34 28.54
C ALA A 27 -17.17 4.33 28.11
N LYS A 28 -17.33 3.22 28.85
CA LYS A 28 -18.27 2.12 28.56
C LYS A 28 -18.17 1.59 27.13
N LEU A 29 -16.94 1.40 26.66
CA LEU A 29 -16.65 0.82 25.35
C LEU A 29 -16.48 -0.70 25.47
N ASP A 30 -16.66 -1.41 24.36
CA ASP A 30 -16.26 -2.81 24.26
C ASP A 30 -14.73 -2.93 24.39
N PRO A 31 -14.21 -3.55 25.47
CA PRO A 31 -12.77 -3.67 25.69
C PRO A 31 -12.05 -4.41 24.56
N GLN A 32 -12.70 -5.41 23.97
CA GLN A 32 -12.10 -6.17 22.88
C GLN A 32 -11.96 -5.30 21.62
N ALA A 33 -12.99 -4.52 21.28
CA ALA A 33 -12.94 -3.63 20.14
C ALA A 33 -11.91 -2.50 20.31
N VAL A 34 -11.78 -1.96 21.53
CA VAL A 34 -10.75 -0.96 21.86
C VAL A 34 -9.35 -1.55 21.70
N LEU A 35 -9.12 -2.76 22.25
CA LEU A 35 -7.85 -3.46 22.13
C LEU A 35 -7.48 -3.76 20.67
N LEU A 36 -8.42 -4.32 19.88
CA LEU A 36 -8.19 -4.63 18.46
C LEU A 36 -7.92 -3.37 17.63
N SER A 37 -8.54 -2.24 17.98
CA SER A 37 -8.27 -0.96 17.31
C SER A 37 -6.88 -0.44 17.63
N ALA A 38 -6.43 -0.56 18.88
CA ALA A 38 -5.06 -0.23 19.26
C ALA A 38 -4.04 -1.15 18.58
N HIS A 39 -4.33 -2.45 18.48
CA HIS A 39 -3.49 -3.39 17.74
C HIS A 39 -3.37 -3.02 16.27
N TRP A 40 -4.48 -2.73 15.61
CA TRP A 40 -4.48 -2.32 14.20
C TRP A 40 -3.68 -1.03 13.98
N CYS A 41 -3.86 -0.03 14.85
CA CYS A 41 -3.09 1.22 14.81
C CYS A 41 -1.58 0.97 14.94
N LEU A 42 -1.18 0.12 15.89
CA LEU A 42 0.23 -0.21 16.12
C LEU A 42 0.84 -1.05 15.00
N LEU A 43 0.10 -1.99 14.43
CA LEU A 43 0.55 -2.77 13.26
C LEU A 43 0.81 -1.84 12.06
N TRP A 44 -0.05 -0.85 11.84
CA TRP A 44 0.17 0.15 10.78
C TRP A 44 1.43 0.98 11.02
N ASP A 45 1.59 1.53 12.22
CA ASP A 45 2.79 2.29 12.60
C ASP A 45 4.06 1.46 12.40
N ARG A 46 4.02 0.19 12.82
CA ARG A 46 5.15 -0.75 12.64
C ARG A 46 5.47 -0.97 11.18
N GLN A 47 4.45 -1.27 10.37
CA GLN A 47 4.65 -1.55 8.96
C GLN A 47 5.19 -0.32 8.22
N ILE A 48 4.70 0.89 8.56
CA ILE A 48 5.26 2.14 8.04
C ILE A 48 6.75 2.26 8.36
N CYS A 49 7.16 1.97 9.60
CA CYS A 49 8.57 2.01 9.98
C CYS A 49 9.40 1.00 9.16
N ILE A 50 8.86 -0.19 8.89
CA ILE A 50 9.52 -1.22 8.06
C ILE A 50 9.72 -0.72 6.63
N GLU A 51 8.67 -0.19 6.00
CA GLU A 51 8.77 0.33 4.63
C GLU A 51 9.76 1.50 4.54
N LEU A 52 9.71 2.43 5.49
CA LEU A 52 10.59 3.60 5.53
C LEU A 52 12.07 3.23 5.63
N VAL A 53 12.41 2.23 6.45
CA VAL A 53 13.79 1.73 6.58
C VAL A 53 14.17 0.81 5.41
N GLY A 54 13.20 0.07 4.88
CA GLY A 54 13.38 -0.81 3.73
C GLY A 54 13.79 -0.05 2.47
N ASP A 55 13.14 1.08 2.22
CA ASP A 55 13.26 1.87 1.00
C ASP A 55 14.41 2.90 1.02
N SER A 56 14.95 3.22 2.20
CA SER A 56 16.07 4.16 2.33
C SER A 56 17.43 3.56 1.97
N GLN A 57 18.28 4.36 1.31
CA GLN A 57 19.68 4.04 1.04
C GLN A 57 20.59 4.86 1.98
N ASP A 58 21.21 4.19 2.96
CA ASP A 58 22.27 4.61 3.89
C ASP A 58 22.21 6.02 4.54
N GLN A 59 22.31 6.02 5.89
CA GLN A 59 22.37 7.16 6.83
C GLN A 59 21.16 8.12 6.87
N LEU A 60 20.31 8.16 5.84
CA LEU A 60 19.08 8.96 5.82
C LEU A 60 17.88 8.27 6.48
N GLU A 61 18.00 7.00 6.86
CA GLU A 61 16.99 6.16 7.56
C GLU A 61 16.39 6.84 8.78
N VAL A 62 17.26 7.25 9.70
CA VAL A 62 16.85 7.83 10.99
C VAL A 62 16.22 9.20 10.79
N ALA A 63 16.77 10.00 9.87
CA ALA A 63 16.21 11.29 9.51
C ALA A 63 14.85 11.14 8.84
N ALA A 64 14.66 10.14 7.96
CA ALA A 64 13.40 9.86 7.29
C ALA A 64 12.33 9.37 8.28
N LEU A 65 12.65 8.40 9.14
CA LEU A 65 11.75 7.95 10.21
C LEU A 65 11.37 9.09 11.15
N GLN A 66 12.33 9.91 11.60
CA GLN A 66 12.05 11.05 12.49
C GLN A 66 11.18 12.11 11.80
N THR A 67 11.49 12.44 10.55
CA THR A 67 10.79 13.49 9.79
C THR A 67 9.36 13.06 9.42
N ARG A 68 9.18 11.80 9.02
CA ARG A 68 7.89 11.27 8.53
C ARG A 68 6.95 10.86 9.67
N SER A 69 7.46 10.27 10.75
CA SER A 69 6.61 9.82 11.85
C SER A 69 6.29 10.92 12.88
N LEU A 70 7.09 11.99 12.99
CA LEU A 70 6.95 13.01 14.05
C LEU A 70 6.43 14.40 13.58
N ASN A 71 5.71 14.46 12.45
CA ASN A 71 4.97 15.62 11.91
C ASN A 71 5.77 16.68 11.11
N ALA A 72 6.63 16.30 10.16
CA ALA A 72 7.36 17.29 9.35
C ALA A 72 7.20 17.19 7.82
N GLU A 73 6.51 16.17 7.28
CA GLU A 73 6.23 16.12 5.83
C GLU A 73 4.82 16.65 5.50
N PRO A 74 4.67 17.53 4.49
CA PRO A 74 3.37 17.94 3.99
C PRO A 74 2.51 16.75 3.54
N PRO A 75 1.19 16.77 3.79
CA PRO A 75 0.27 15.75 3.31
C PRO A 75 0.44 15.46 1.82
N GLY A 76 0.44 14.18 1.47
CA GLY A 76 0.58 13.70 0.09
C GLY A 76 2.02 13.37 -0.34
N LYS A 77 3.06 13.98 0.26
CA LYS A 77 4.44 13.76 -0.21
C LYS A 77 4.99 12.34 -0.02
N THR A 78 4.42 11.60 0.92
CA THR A 78 4.77 10.20 1.20
C THR A 78 3.51 9.35 1.20
N PRO A 79 3.60 8.04 0.86
CA PRO A 79 2.54 7.07 1.04
C PRO A 79 2.38 6.59 2.49
N PHE A 80 3.13 7.14 3.46
CA PHE A 80 2.92 6.91 4.90
C PHE A 80 2.35 8.11 5.68
N TRP A 81 1.36 7.86 6.53
CA TRP A 81 0.65 8.91 7.27
C TRP A 81 1.38 9.41 8.52
N GLU A 82 1.06 10.65 8.88
CA GLU A 82 1.34 11.20 10.20
C GLU A 82 0.53 10.46 11.29
N HIS A 83 1.10 10.34 12.48
CA HIS A 83 0.46 9.70 13.63
C HIS A 83 -0.98 10.19 13.91
N PRO A 84 -1.30 11.50 13.90
CA PRO A 84 -2.66 11.97 14.13
C PRO A 84 -3.65 11.46 13.07
N THR A 85 -3.21 11.35 11.81
CA THR A 85 -4.02 10.85 10.69
C THR A 85 -4.30 9.35 10.82
N LEU A 86 -3.30 8.57 11.24
CA LEU A 86 -3.48 7.14 11.53
C LEU A 86 -4.42 6.91 12.72
N VAL A 87 -4.30 7.72 13.78
CA VAL A 87 -5.20 7.68 14.94
C VAL A 87 -6.63 8.04 14.54
N ALA A 88 -6.82 9.10 13.74
CA ALA A 88 -8.14 9.52 13.29
C ALA A 88 -8.87 8.39 12.55
N GLN A 89 -8.17 7.69 11.65
CA GLN A 89 -8.76 6.56 10.91
C GLN A 89 -9.01 5.33 11.76
N THR A 90 -8.13 5.07 12.74
CA THR A 90 -8.38 4.02 13.73
C THR A 90 -9.71 4.28 14.44
N LEU A 91 -9.99 5.54 14.78
CA LEU A 91 -11.24 5.94 15.42
C LEU A 91 -12.43 5.89 14.47
N GLU A 92 -12.30 6.37 13.23
CA GLU A 92 -13.38 6.25 12.21
C GLU A 92 -13.77 4.78 12.01
N ARG A 93 -12.77 3.91 11.91
CA ARG A 93 -12.96 2.47 11.80
C ARG A 93 -13.64 1.88 13.03
N PHE A 94 -13.20 2.24 14.23
CA PHE A 94 -13.85 1.84 15.48
C PHE A 94 -15.32 2.30 15.50
N GLU A 95 -15.58 3.57 15.24
CA GLU A 95 -16.91 4.20 15.28
C GLU A 95 -17.87 3.63 14.23
N SER A 96 -17.36 3.14 13.10
CA SER A 96 -18.17 2.51 12.05
C SER A 96 -18.87 1.22 12.52
N LEU A 97 -18.26 0.51 13.48
CA LEU A 97 -18.78 -0.75 14.04
C LEU A 97 -19.28 -0.59 15.49
N HIS A 98 -18.71 0.38 16.22
CA HIS A 98 -19.01 0.66 17.62
C HIS A 98 -19.28 2.15 17.82
N PRO A 99 -20.46 2.66 17.42
CA PRO A 99 -20.77 4.09 17.52
C PRO A 99 -20.67 4.61 18.95
N LEU A 100 -20.00 5.75 19.13
CA LEU A 100 -19.89 6.41 20.43
C LEU A 100 -21.21 7.09 20.80
N THR A 101 -21.86 6.63 21.86
CA THR A 101 -23.16 7.14 22.31
C THR A 101 -23.07 8.08 23.52
N GLU A 102 -22.22 7.75 24.49
CA GLU A 102 -22.03 8.54 25.72
C GLU A 102 -20.82 9.48 25.59
N ASN A 103 -21.05 10.79 25.78
CA ASN A 103 -20.01 11.83 25.72
C ASN A 103 -19.04 11.68 24.53
N PRO A 104 -19.54 11.54 23.28
CA PRO A 104 -18.75 11.06 22.15
C PRO A 104 -17.48 11.89 21.89
N ASN A 105 -17.55 13.21 22.03
CA ASN A 105 -16.38 14.07 21.84
C ASN A 105 -15.29 13.88 22.90
N GLN A 106 -15.68 13.66 24.16
CA GLN A 106 -14.73 13.40 25.24
C GLN A 106 -14.10 12.02 25.09
N THR A 107 -14.92 11.01 24.80
CA THR A 107 -14.46 9.63 24.57
C THR A 107 -13.52 9.55 23.39
N ARG A 108 -13.89 10.14 22.24
CA ARG A 108 -13.04 10.21 21.05
C ARG A 108 -11.69 10.86 21.36
N LYS A 109 -11.69 11.99 22.08
CA LYS A 109 -10.46 12.68 22.46
C LYS A 109 -9.59 11.85 23.40
N ALA A 110 -10.18 11.19 24.40
CA ALA A 110 -9.45 10.35 25.33
C ALA A 110 -8.81 9.14 24.61
N PHE A 111 -9.57 8.50 23.72
CA PHE A 111 -9.07 7.38 22.93
C PHE A 111 -7.97 7.82 21.95
N ALA A 112 -8.19 8.93 21.23
CA ALA A 112 -7.18 9.51 20.33
C ALA A 112 -5.86 9.80 21.07
N ASN A 113 -5.94 10.43 22.24
CA ASN A 113 -4.76 10.77 23.03
C ASN A 113 -4.00 9.53 23.49
N LEU A 114 -4.71 8.48 23.93
CA LEU A 114 -4.09 7.23 24.36
C LEU A 114 -3.40 6.52 23.18
N LEU A 115 -4.06 6.40 22.04
CA LEU A 115 -3.47 5.82 20.83
C LEU A 115 -2.23 6.61 20.38
N LEU A 116 -2.33 7.94 20.35
CA LEU A 116 -1.23 8.82 19.97
C LEU A 116 -0.02 8.68 20.91
N GLU A 117 -0.26 8.50 22.20
CA GLU A 117 0.82 8.25 23.17
C GLU A 117 1.49 6.89 22.93
N ILE A 118 0.70 5.84 22.74
CA ILE A 118 1.19 4.48 22.47
C ILE A 118 2.08 4.49 21.21
N ILE A 119 1.56 4.96 20.08
CA ILE A 119 2.32 4.95 18.83
C ILE A 119 3.57 5.82 18.91
N LYS A 120 3.52 7.00 19.55
CA LYS A 120 4.73 7.84 19.73
C LYS A 120 5.83 7.11 20.51
N GLN A 121 5.49 6.41 21.58
CA GLN A 121 6.46 5.63 22.35
C GLN A 121 7.02 4.47 21.52
N GLU A 122 6.17 3.79 20.77
CA GLU A 122 6.53 2.65 19.93
C GLU A 122 7.41 3.06 18.74
N THR A 123 7.12 4.17 18.07
CA THR A 123 7.97 4.74 17.02
C THR A 123 9.32 5.19 17.57
N GLN A 124 9.36 5.80 18.77
CA GLN A 124 10.63 6.17 19.42
C GLN A 124 11.51 4.94 19.68
N ALA A 125 10.90 3.82 20.07
CA ALA A 125 11.62 2.57 20.20
C ALA A 125 12.06 2.01 18.83
N CYS A 126 11.29 2.21 17.74
CA CYS A 126 11.69 1.79 16.38
C CYS A 126 12.94 2.54 15.95
N LEU A 127 12.96 3.85 16.21
CA LEU A 127 14.10 4.71 15.96
C LEU A 127 15.34 4.26 16.71
N ALA A 128 15.18 3.90 18.00
CA ALA A 128 16.29 3.40 18.81
C ALA A 128 16.83 2.07 18.28
N ASP A 129 15.95 1.13 17.89
CA ASP A 129 16.36 -0.16 17.31
C ASP A 129 17.07 0.03 15.97
N SER A 130 16.51 0.85 15.08
CA SER A 130 17.13 1.19 13.79
C SER A 130 18.54 1.77 13.97
N LEU A 131 18.73 2.67 14.94
CA LEU A 131 20.04 3.22 15.30
C LEU A 131 21.00 2.16 15.86
N HIS A 132 20.51 1.25 16.69
CA HIS A 132 21.35 0.28 17.40
C HIS A 132 21.74 -0.93 16.54
N LEU A 133 20.78 -1.46 15.78
CA LEU A 133 20.90 -2.70 15.02
C LEU A 133 21.31 -2.45 13.57
N GLY A 134 21.20 -1.21 13.09
CA GLY A 134 21.28 -0.89 11.67
C GLY A 134 20.07 -1.42 10.89
N ARG A 135 20.02 -1.08 9.60
CA ARG A 135 18.93 -1.41 8.67
C ARG A 135 18.51 -2.88 8.73
N ASP A 136 19.44 -3.78 8.43
CA ASP A 136 19.11 -5.21 8.27
C ASP A 136 18.70 -5.86 9.59
N GLY A 137 19.34 -5.47 10.69
CA GLY A 137 18.98 -5.94 12.03
C GLY A 137 17.59 -5.47 12.46
N PHE A 138 17.27 -4.19 12.22
CA PHE A 138 15.93 -3.65 12.46
C PHE A 138 14.87 -4.36 11.62
N LEU A 139 15.09 -4.50 10.31
CA LEU A 139 14.13 -5.15 9.41
C LEU A 139 13.88 -6.60 9.82
N SER A 140 14.93 -7.33 10.20
CA SER A 140 14.80 -8.70 10.70
C SER A 140 13.94 -8.78 11.96
N GLN A 141 14.16 -7.90 12.94
CA GLN A 141 13.41 -7.91 14.19
C GLN A 141 11.97 -7.40 14.03
N ALA A 142 11.79 -6.32 13.27
CA ALA A 142 10.48 -5.73 13.04
C ALA A 142 9.57 -6.65 12.21
N ALA A 143 10.15 -7.42 11.28
CA ALA A 143 9.43 -8.43 10.49
C ALA A 143 8.77 -9.53 11.35
N GLU A 144 9.31 -9.86 12.53
CA GLU A 144 8.69 -10.84 13.44
C GLU A 144 7.39 -10.32 14.08
N LEU A 145 7.23 -9.00 14.11
CA LEU A 145 6.07 -8.30 14.69
C LEU A 145 5.13 -7.74 13.62
N ALA A 146 5.50 -7.85 12.34
CA ALA A 146 4.69 -7.43 11.22
C ALA A 146 3.64 -8.49 10.86
N ASP A 147 2.44 -8.03 10.53
CA ASP A 147 1.39 -8.88 9.97
C ASP A 147 0.63 -8.04 8.94
N PRO A 148 1.17 -7.88 7.72
CA PRO A 148 0.60 -6.99 6.73
C PRO A 148 -0.78 -7.49 6.25
N GLU A 149 -1.07 -8.78 6.31
CA GLU A 149 -2.42 -9.28 5.96
C GLU A 149 -3.47 -8.81 6.97
N SER A 150 -3.13 -8.82 8.26
CA SER A 150 -3.99 -8.35 9.34
C SER A 150 -4.35 -6.86 9.23
N LEU A 151 -3.50 -6.04 8.58
CA LEU A 151 -3.79 -4.63 8.31
C LEU A 151 -5.04 -4.43 7.44
N PHE A 152 -5.30 -5.39 6.56
CA PHE A 152 -6.41 -5.40 5.61
C PHE A 152 -7.54 -6.33 6.05
N LEU A 153 -7.63 -6.65 7.33
CA LEU A 153 -8.87 -7.19 7.91
C LEU A 153 -9.75 -6.03 8.40
N THR A 154 -11.05 -6.23 8.59
CA THR A 154 -11.97 -5.40 9.39
C THR A 154 -11.87 -5.78 10.88
N LEU A 155 -12.46 -5.01 11.80
CA LEU A 155 -12.40 -5.37 13.24
C LEU A 155 -13.11 -6.71 13.53
N ASP A 156 -14.13 -7.06 12.76
CA ASP A 156 -14.78 -8.38 12.79
C ASP A 156 -14.03 -9.47 12.00
N GLY A 157 -12.85 -9.16 11.45
CA GLY A 157 -11.93 -10.12 10.84
C GLY A 157 -12.23 -10.50 9.39
N LYS A 158 -13.05 -9.73 8.68
CA LYS A 158 -13.28 -9.91 7.23
C LYS A 158 -12.18 -9.22 6.45
N LYS A 159 -11.77 -9.81 5.32
CA LYS A 159 -10.80 -9.16 4.42
C LYS A 159 -11.41 -7.91 3.79
N VAL A 160 -10.62 -6.85 3.72
CA VAL A 160 -10.88 -5.61 3.00
C VAL A 160 -10.36 -5.80 1.59
N ASP A 161 -11.25 -6.13 0.67
CA ASP A 161 -10.89 -6.43 -0.73
C ASP A 161 -10.66 -5.17 -1.59
N SER A 162 -11.01 -3.99 -1.09
CA SER A 162 -10.77 -2.70 -1.74
C SER A 162 -10.77 -1.55 -0.74
N ASN A 163 -10.04 -0.48 -1.03
CA ASN A 163 -10.06 0.77 -0.26
C ASN A 163 -9.99 1.97 -1.20
N ILE A 164 -11.10 2.26 -1.87
CA ILE A 164 -11.20 3.29 -2.93
C ILE A 164 -11.65 4.65 -2.39
N GLN A 165 -12.26 4.68 -1.20
CA GLN A 165 -12.79 5.89 -0.57
C GLN A 165 -11.73 6.63 0.26
N THR A 166 -10.56 6.03 0.42
CA THR A 166 -9.44 6.67 1.11
C THR A 166 -9.05 7.95 0.39
N ARG A 167 -8.83 9.02 1.16
CA ARG A 167 -8.24 10.27 0.64
C ARG A 167 -6.73 10.16 0.45
N TYR A 168 -6.17 9.00 0.76
CA TYR A 168 -4.75 8.79 0.85
C TYR A 168 -4.27 7.76 -0.16
N TRP A 169 -3.43 8.22 -1.08
CA TRP A 169 -3.08 7.47 -2.28
C TRP A 169 -2.34 6.17 -1.99
N GLY A 170 -1.44 6.14 -0.99
CA GLY A 170 -0.71 4.92 -0.62
C GLY A 170 -1.60 3.80 -0.07
N HIS A 171 -2.85 4.12 0.28
CA HIS A 171 -3.84 3.18 0.78
C HIS A 171 -4.91 2.83 -0.23
N TRP A 172 -4.88 3.51 -1.38
CA TRP A 172 -5.85 3.29 -2.41
C TRP A 172 -5.53 1.97 -3.11
N PHE A 173 -6.52 1.10 -3.18
CA PHE A 173 -6.47 -0.06 -4.04
C PHE A 173 -7.89 -0.48 -4.45
N PRO A 174 -8.11 -0.81 -5.73
CA PRO A 174 -9.43 -1.18 -6.22
C PRO A 174 -9.73 -2.67 -6.00
N GLY A 175 -8.69 -3.51 -5.91
CA GLY A 175 -8.82 -4.96 -5.81
C GLY A 175 -9.50 -5.61 -7.01
N LEU A 176 -9.82 -6.90 -6.89
CA LEU A 176 -10.46 -7.69 -7.96
C LEU A 176 -11.96 -7.92 -7.73
N SER A 177 -12.47 -7.77 -6.50
CA SER A 177 -13.87 -8.02 -6.14
C SER A 177 -14.77 -6.80 -6.43
N ASN A 178 -14.75 -6.29 -7.67
CA ASN A 178 -15.37 -5.00 -8.04
C ASN A 178 -16.04 -5.00 -9.43
N ASP A 179 -16.43 -6.16 -9.94
CA ASP A 179 -16.92 -6.35 -11.32
C ASP A 179 -18.15 -5.51 -11.70
N ASP A 180 -19.02 -5.19 -10.75
CA ASP A 180 -20.25 -4.41 -10.99
C ASP A 180 -20.01 -2.91 -11.11
N ARG A 181 -18.84 -2.44 -10.72
CA ARG A 181 -18.49 -1.02 -10.72
C ARG A 181 -18.19 -0.54 -12.14
N LYS A 182 -18.55 0.71 -12.48
CA LYS A 182 -18.14 1.30 -13.76
C LYS A 182 -16.68 1.69 -13.77
N VAL A 183 -16.04 1.58 -14.93
CA VAL A 183 -14.68 2.07 -15.17
C VAL A 183 -14.60 3.58 -14.86
N SER A 184 -15.57 4.38 -15.30
CA SER A 184 -15.60 5.83 -15.02
C SER A 184 -15.60 6.15 -13.54
N ASP A 185 -16.37 5.38 -12.76
CA ASP A 185 -16.52 5.61 -11.32
C ASP A 185 -15.22 5.22 -10.60
N ALA A 186 -14.53 4.18 -11.07
CA ALA A 186 -13.24 3.77 -10.53
C ALA A 186 -12.13 4.78 -10.85
N ILE A 187 -12.12 5.37 -12.05
CA ILE A 187 -11.21 6.46 -12.42
C ILE A 187 -11.47 7.69 -11.54
N ALA A 188 -12.73 8.05 -11.30
CA ALA A 188 -13.07 9.23 -10.50
C ALA A 188 -12.63 9.13 -9.03
N ASP A 189 -12.53 7.91 -8.50
CA ASP A 189 -12.04 7.64 -7.15
C ASP A 189 -10.51 7.47 -7.09
N LEU A 190 -9.82 7.42 -8.24
CA LEU A 190 -8.37 7.32 -8.24
C LEU A 190 -7.82 8.63 -7.64
N PRO A 191 -7.01 8.57 -6.57
CA PRO A 191 -6.46 9.75 -5.94
C PRO A 191 -5.52 10.38 -6.96
N GLY A 192 -5.95 11.53 -7.51
CA GLY A 192 -5.23 12.18 -8.59
C GLY A 192 -3.75 12.32 -8.25
N ALA A 193 -2.88 12.02 -9.24
CA ALA A 193 -1.45 12.18 -9.10
C ALA A 193 -1.18 13.57 -8.52
N ILE A 194 -0.45 13.61 -7.41
CA ILE A 194 0.10 14.85 -6.88
C ILE A 194 0.86 15.52 -8.02
N ASP A 195 0.83 16.84 -8.09
CA ASP A 195 1.44 17.73 -9.10
C ASP A 195 2.99 17.58 -9.26
N ALA A 196 3.55 16.40 -9.04
CA ALA A 196 4.88 16.01 -9.47
C ALA A 196 4.91 15.98 -11.00
N GLU A 197 5.61 16.94 -11.57
CA GLU A 197 6.03 16.90 -12.97
C GLU A 197 6.75 15.57 -13.22
N ILE A 198 6.18 14.73 -14.09
CA ILE A 198 6.75 13.41 -14.43
C ILE A 198 8.19 13.64 -14.92
N PRO A 199 9.23 13.02 -14.32
CA PRO A 199 10.62 13.26 -14.68
C PRO A 199 10.90 12.96 -16.17
N GLU A 200 11.82 13.71 -16.79
CA GLU A 200 12.17 13.53 -18.21
C GLU A 200 12.56 12.08 -18.55
N VAL A 201 13.32 11.42 -17.66
CA VAL A 201 13.73 10.02 -17.85
C VAL A 201 12.53 9.07 -17.92
N VAL A 202 11.52 9.27 -17.06
CA VAL A 202 10.26 8.51 -17.07
C VAL A 202 9.49 8.79 -18.35
N GLN A 203 9.33 10.08 -18.71
CA GLN A 203 8.67 10.46 -19.96
C GLN A 203 9.34 9.84 -21.19
N ARG A 204 10.67 9.77 -21.22
CA ARG A 204 11.39 9.21 -22.38
C ARG A 204 11.17 7.71 -22.54
N LEU A 205 11.08 6.95 -21.46
CA LEU A 205 10.95 5.49 -21.52
C LEU A 205 9.50 5.02 -21.55
N GLU A 206 8.57 5.74 -20.94
CA GLU A 206 7.19 5.26 -20.73
C GLU A 206 6.12 6.07 -21.47
N ASN A 207 6.42 7.26 -21.99
CA ASN A 207 5.46 7.99 -22.82
C ASN A 207 5.38 7.37 -24.23
N PRO A 208 4.22 6.90 -24.71
CA PRO A 208 4.09 6.29 -26.03
C PRO A 208 4.40 7.24 -27.20
N SER A 209 4.44 8.55 -26.96
CA SER A 209 4.85 9.55 -27.96
C SER A 209 6.37 9.72 -28.05
N SER A 210 7.14 9.15 -27.11
CA SER A 210 8.59 9.21 -27.12
C SER A 210 9.16 8.32 -28.23
N PRO A 211 10.14 8.80 -29.02
CA PRO A 211 10.77 7.99 -30.06
C PRO A 211 11.62 6.83 -29.52
N VAL A 212 11.94 6.86 -28.22
CA VAL A 212 12.72 5.84 -27.51
C VAL A 212 11.89 5.13 -26.43
N ALA A 213 10.56 5.24 -26.50
CA ALA A 213 9.66 4.55 -25.59
C ALA A 213 9.90 3.03 -25.63
N LEU A 214 9.90 2.41 -24.46
CA LEU A 214 10.01 0.96 -24.34
C LEU A 214 8.68 0.29 -24.71
N PRO A 215 8.70 -0.99 -25.13
CA PRO A 215 7.46 -1.74 -25.40
C PRO A 215 6.53 -1.70 -24.18
N GLY A 216 5.23 -1.54 -24.40
CA GLY A 216 4.25 -1.44 -23.31
C GLY A 216 4.03 -0.02 -22.78
N ALA A 217 4.74 0.98 -23.29
CA ALA A 217 4.50 2.40 -22.99
C ALA A 217 3.03 2.80 -23.24
N VAL A 218 2.43 3.48 -22.27
CA VAL A 218 1.02 3.90 -22.28
C VAL A 218 0.86 5.35 -21.81
N THR A 219 -0.24 5.98 -22.18
CA THR A 219 -0.56 7.32 -21.63
C THR A 219 -0.87 7.20 -20.14
N LEU A 220 -0.70 8.29 -19.39
CA LEU A 220 -1.02 8.32 -17.95
C LEU A 220 -2.45 7.84 -17.67
N GLY A 221 -3.43 8.31 -18.44
CA GLY A 221 -4.82 7.86 -18.27
C GLY A 221 -5.03 6.36 -18.55
N ARG A 222 -4.26 5.75 -19.46
CA ARG A 222 -4.29 4.30 -19.67
C ARG A 222 -3.64 3.54 -18.52
N HIS A 223 -2.52 4.06 -18.02
CA HIS A 223 -1.82 3.53 -16.84
C HIS A 223 -2.74 3.46 -15.62
N ASP A 224 -3.45 4.54 -15.35
CA ASP A 224 -4.46 4.62 -14.27
C ASP A 224 -5.56 3.57 -14.44
N VAL A 225 -6.06 3.36 -15.67
CA VAL A 225 -7.06 2.33 -15.96
C VAL A 225 -6.49 0.91 -15.79
N LEU A 226 -5.21 0.69 -16.08
CA LEU A 226 -4.56 -0.61 -15.88
C LEU A 226 -4.48 -0.98 -14.41
N HIS A 227 -4.12 -0.04 -13.52
CA HIS A 227 -4.20 -0.26 -12.07
C HIS A 227 -5.58 -0.76 -11.64
N ILE A 228 -6.63 -0.13 -12.15
CA ILE A 228 -8.03 -0.50 -11.88
C ILE A 228 -8.37 -1.89 -12.44
N LEU A 229 -8.06 -2.16 -13.70
CA LEU A 229 -8.38 -3.43 -14.37
C LEU A 229 -7.64 -4.60 -13.72
N LEU A 230 -6.38 -4.40 -13.35
CA LEU A 230 -5.54 -5.40 -12.70
C LEU A 230 -5.84 -5.50 -11.20
N GLY A 231 -6.49 -4.51 -10.59
CA GLY A 231 -6.78 -4.54 -9.15
C GLY A 231 -5.57 -4.15 -8.29
N ARG A 232 -4.64 -3.36 -8.83
CA ARG A 232 -3.40 -2.90 -8.19
C ARG A 232 -3.59 -1.52 -7.56
N GLY A 233 -2.88 -1.28 -6.46
CA GLY A 233 -2.80 0.03 -5.79
C GLY A 233 -1.84 0.98 -6.50
N LEU A 234 -1.21 1.91 -5.78
CA LEU A 234 -0.29 2.92 -6.34
C LEU A 234 1.09 2.93 -5.68
N LEU A 235 1.43 1.90 -4.89
CA LEU A 235 2.74 1.79 -4.25
C LEU A 235 3.75 1.14 -5.21
N ASP A 236 5.03 1.19 -4.87
CA ASP A 236 6.13 0.68 -5.69
C ASP A 236 5.91 -0.72 -6.26
N GLN A 237 5.44 -1.69 -5.47
CA GLN A 237 5.17 -3.03 -6.02
C GLN A 237 4.01 -3.01 -7.02
N ASP A 238 3.01 -2.14 -6.85
CA ASP A 238 1.93 -1.97 -7.82
C ASP A 238 2.41 -1.41 -9.14
N GLU A 239 3.18 -0.31 -9.07
CA GLU A 239 3.77 0.33 -10.24
C GLU A 239 4.68 -0.66 -10.98
N ALA A 240 5.54 -1.37 -10.25
CA ALA A 240 6.38 -2.42 -10.82
C ALA A 240 5.54 -3.49 -11.54
N PHE A 241 4.45 -3.96 -10.92
CA PHE A 241 3.59 -4.97 -11.54
C PHE A 241 2.92 -4.45 -12.81
N VAL A 242 2.34 -3.25 -12.79
CA VAL A 242 1.62 -2.68 -13.93
C VAL A 242 2.56 -2.41 -15.10
N ILE A 243 3.72 -1.80 -14.85
CA ILE A 243 4.76 -1.57 -15.87
C ILE A 243 5.24 -2.92 -16.42
N GLY A 244 5.54 -3.88 -15.55
CA GLY A 244 5.93 -5.23 -15.96
C GLY A 244 4.86 -5.91 -16.82
N PHE A 245 3.59 -5.79 -16.44
CA PHE A 245 2.46 -6.38 -17.15
C PHE A 245 2.30 -5.81 -18.56
N THR A 246 2.33 -4.48 -18.71
CA THR A 246 2.21 -3.86 -20.05
C THR A 246 3.40 -4.21 -20.93
N MET A 247 4.62 -4.21 -20.38
CA MET A 247 5.80 -4.65 -21.10
C MET A 247 5.69 -6.11 -21.54
N GLY A 248 5.38 -7.03 -20.63
CA GLY A 248 5.28 -8.46 -20.94
C GLY A 248 4.16 -8.80 -21.92
N ASN A 249 3.11 -7.97 -21.97
CA ASN A 249 2.03 -8.12 -22.94
C ASN A 249 2.32 -7.48 -24.31
N ALA A 250 3.29 -6.55 -24.40
CA ALA A 250 3.56 -5.82 -25.63
C ALA A 250 4.09 -6.72 -26.76
N THR A 251 3.57 -6.53 -27.97
CA THR A 251 3.88 -7.38 -29.14
C THR A 251 5.37 -7.38 -29.49
N ARG A 252 6.06 -6.27 -29.22
CA ARG A 252 7.48 -6.06 -29.58
C ARG A 252 8.45 -6.32 -28.42
N TYR A 253 7.95 -6.77 -27.28
CA TYR A 253 8.75 -6.97 -26.08
C TYR A 253 9.89 -7.96 -26.32
N ARG A 254 11.09 -7.60 -25.86
CA ARG A 254 12.27 -8.47 -25.79
C ARG A 254 12.79 -8.46 -24.35
N ASP A 255 13.43 -9.54 -23.94
CA ASP A 255 13.95 -9.63 -22.57
C ASP A 255 15.02 -8.55 -22.26
N ASP A 256 15.74 -8.07 -23.28
CA ASP A 256 16.65 -6.92 -23.15
C ASP A 256 15.93 -5.61 -22.80
N ASP A 257 14.68 -5.42 -23.27
CA ASP A 257 13.86 -4.24 -22.92
C ASP A 257 13.48 -4.30 -21.43
N GLY A 258 13.11 -5.49 -20.95
CA GLY A 258 12.84 -5.74 -19.54
C GLY A 258 14.05 -5.47 -18.65
N LEU A 259 15.25 -5.90 -19.07
CA LEU A 259 16.50 -5.60 -18.35
C LEU A 259 16.76 -4.10 -18.28
N LEU A 260 16.56 -3.38 -19.38
CA LEU A 260 16.72 -1.93 -19.45
C LEU A 260 15.74 -1.20 -18.54
N MET A 261 14.45 -1.56 -18.57
CA MET A 261 13.46 -0.95 -17.68
C MET A 261 13.78 -1.24 -16.22
N ARG A 262 14.18 -2.47 -15.89
CA ARG A 262 14.57 -2.84 -14.53
C ARG A 262 15.76 -2.01 -14.03
N GLN A 263 16.73 -1.69 -14.89
CA GLN A 263 17.82 -0.77 -14.54
C GLN A 263 17.32 0.67 -14.34
N ALA A 264 16.39 1.13 -15.19
CA ALA A 264 15.81 2.45 -15.09
C ALA A 264 15.07 2.64 -13.76
N LEU A 265 14.15 1.73 -13.42
CA LEU A 265 13.41 1.70 -12.15
C LEU A 265 14.35 1.69 -10.93
N ALA A 266 15.43 0.92 -10.98
CA ALA A 266 16.35 0.77 -9.85
C ALA A 266 17.30 1.95 -9.63
N HIS A 267 17.72 2.61 -10.72
CA HIS A 267 18.91 3.45 -10.69
C HIS A 267 18.79 4.79 -11.42
N TRP A 268 17.91 4.93 -12.40
CA TRP A 268 17.82 6.15 -13.21
C TRP A 268 16.66 7.03 -12.82
N TYR A 269 15.58 6.43 -12.31
CA TYR A 269 14.42 7.16 -11.87
C TYR A 269 14.72 7.87 -10.54
N PRO A 270 14.30 9.14 -10.38
CA PRO A 270 14.38 9.82 -9.11
C PRO A 270 13.25 9.36 -8.19
N GLU A 271 13.39 9.59 -6.88
CA GLU A 271 12.25 9.50 -5.96
C GLU A 271 11.13 10.46 -6.39
N PRO A 272 9.84 10.08 -6.30
CA PRO A 272 9.32 8.81 -5.76
C PRO A 272 9.12 7.70 -6.82
N PHE A 273 9.67 7.83 -8.03
CA PHE A 273 9.47 6.87 -9.13
C PHE A 273 10.45 5.68 -9.09
N ARG A 274 11.45 5.74 -8.21
CA ARG A 274 12.49 4.73 -8.11
C ARG A 274 11.98 3.54 -7.32
N ILE A 275 12.20 2.34 -7.83
CA ILE A 275 11.81 1.07 -7.19
C ILE A 275 13.07 0.27 -6.95
N CYS A 276 13.33 -0.15 -5.71
CA CYS A 276 14.57 -0.84 -5.35
C CYS A 276 14.33 -2.12 -4.52
N GLY A 277 15.43 -2.84 -4.24
CA GLY A 277 15.41 -4.01 -3.37
C GLY A 277 14.54 -5.17 -3.89
N SER A 278 13.82 -5.82 -2.97
CA SER A 278 12.93 -6.95 -3.27
C SER A 278 11.71 -6.54 -4.08
N LYS A 279 11.26 -5.28 -4.02
CA LYS A 279 10.08 -4.78 -4.73
C LYS A 279 10.23 -4.90 -6.26
N LEU A 280 11.46 -4.81 -6.77
CA LEU A 280 11.76 -5.04 -8.19
C LEU A 280 11.45 -6.46 -8.69
N GLN A 281 11.34 -7.46 -7.81
CA GLN A 281 10.94 -8.81 -8.23
C GLN A 281 9.49 -8.83 -8.75
N VAL A 282 8.67 -7.88 -8.31
CA VAL A 282 7.27 -7.76 -8.75
C VAL A 282 7.17 -7.28 -10.20
N PHE A 283 8.16 -6.54 -10.69
CA PHE A 283 8.26 -6.20 -12.11
C PHE A 283 8.38 -7.46 -12.98
N ASP A 284 9.23 -8.41 -12.57
CA ASP A 284 9.40 -9.67 -13.28
C ASP A 284 8.13 -10.54 -13.21
N LEU A 285 7.38 -10.50 -12.10
CA LEU A 285 6.06 -11.13 -11.99
C LEU A 285 5.04 -10.47 -12.92
N GLY A 286 5.05 -9.14 -13.03
CA GLY A 286 4.25 -8.39 -13.98
C GLY A 286 4.51 -8.85 -15.42
N ILE A 287 5.78 -8.95 -15.83
CA ILE A 287 6.16 -9.45 -17.17
C ILE A 287 5.59 -10.85 -17.41
N GLN A 288 5.76 -11.75 -16.44
CA GLN A 288 5.24 -13.11 -16.56
C GLN A 288 3.72 -13.13 -16.68
N ALA A 289 3.01 -12.29 -15.91
CA ALA A 289 1.56 -12.15 -15.99
C ALA A 289 1.11 -11.61 -17.35
N GLY A 290 1.77 -10.56 -17.87
CA GLY A 290 1.47 -9.99 -19.18
C GLY A 290 1.67 -10.99 -20.33
N LYS A 291 2.75 -11.78 -20.28
CA LYS A 291 3.02 -12.86 -21.24
C LYS A 291 1.98 -13.98 -21.13
N ALA A 292 1.67 -14.41 -19.91
CA ALA A 292 0.77 -15.53 -19.64
C ALA A 292 -0.70 -15.23 -19.94
N MET A 293 -1.12 -13.96 -19.84
CA MET A 293 -2.51 -13.57 -20.09
C MET A 293 -2.94 -13.85 -21.54
N GLY A 294 -2.01 -13.79 -22.50
CA GLY A 294 -2.27 -14.13 -23.90
C GLY A 294 -3.25 -13.17 -24.60
N ILE A 295 -3.38 -11.94 -24.10
CA ILE A 295 -4.31 -10.93 -24.63
C ILE A 295 -3.65 -10.07 -25.72
N PRO A 296 -4.43 -9.40 -26.59
CA PRO A 296 -3.88 -8.41 -27.50
C PRO A 296 -3.13 -7.32 -26.75
N ASP A 297 -2.15 -6.72 -27.42
CA ASP A 297 -1.30 -5.65 -26.88
C ASP A 297 -2.13 -4.51 -26.27
N ILE A 298 -2.25 -4.54 -24.94
CA ILE A 298 -3.17 -3.70 -24.19
C ILE A 298 -2.78 -2.23 -24.29
N ALA A 299 -1.51 -1.94 -24.53
CA ALA A 299 -1.02 -0.58 -24.73
C ALA A 299 -1.59 0.07 -26.01
N GLN A 300 -2.01 -0.73 -26.98
CA GLN A 300 -2.62 -0.28 -28.24
C GLN A 300 -4.15 -0.15 -28.18
N ILE A 301 -4.78 -0.61 -27.10
CA ILE A 301 -6.23 -0.55 -26.92
C ILE A 301 -6.59 0.77 -26.22
N PRO A 302 -7.58 1.53 -26.69
CA PRO A 302 -8.00 2.78 -26.07
C PRO A 302 -8.87 2.52 -24.82
N ILE A 303 -8.28 1.87 -23.81
CA ILE A 303 -8.95 1.43 -22.58
C ILE A 303 -9.51 2.59 -21.74
N GLU A 304 -8.98 3.79 -21.91
CA GLU A 304 -9.48 5.04 -21.34
C GLU A 304 -10.93 5.36 -21.77
N ASN A 305 -11.35 4.83 -22.93
CA ASN A 305 -12.70 5.05 -23.47
C ASN A 305 -13.73 4.03 -22.97
N LEU A 306 -13.34 3.10 -22.09
CA LEU A 306 -14.23 2.06 -21.55
C LEU A 306 -15.08 2.56 -20.38
N GLY A 307 -15.10 3.87 -20.09
CA GLY A 307 -15.76 4.47 -18.93
C GLY A 307 -17.22 4.02 -18.70
N GLY A 308 -17.98 3.79 -19.77
CA GLY A 308 -19.38 3.34 -19.69
C GLY A 308 -19.57 1.87 -19.32
N TRP A 309 -18.51 1.06 -19.35
CA TRP A 309 -18.56 -0.37 -19.05
C TRP A 309 -18.37 -0.62 -17.56
N THR A 310 -18.91 -1.75 -17.09
CA THR A 310 -18.53 -2.28 -15.77
C THR A 310 -17.14 -2.91 -15.86
N LEU A 311 -16.43 -2.99 -14.74
CA LEU A 311 -15.10 -3.60 -14.66
C LEU A 311 -15.12 -5.07 -15.08
N GLY A 312 -16.14 -5.82 -14.67
CA GLY A 312 -16.31 -7.21 -15.08
C GLY A 312 -16.54 -7.36 -16.58
N HIS A 313 -17.28 -6.43 -17.20
CA HIS A 313 -17.45 -6.41 -18.65
C HIS A 313 -16.13 -6.07 -19.36
N ALA A 314 -15.43 -5.02 -18.93
CA ALA A 314 -14.14 -4.62 -19.49
C ALA A 314 -13.09 -5.72 -19.40
N ARG A 315 -12.95 -6.37 -18.24
CA ARG A 315 -12.02 -7.51 -18.07
C ARG A 315 -12.37 -8.66 -19.02
N ARG A 316 -13.65 -9.01 -19.18
CA ARG A 316 -14.05 -10.09 -20.11
C ARG A 316 -13.75 -9.75 -21.57
N GLU A 317 -14.09 -8.55 -22.01
CA GLU A 317 -13.84 -8.12 -23.39
C GLU A 317 -12.35 -8.00 -23.70
N LEU A 318 -11.55 -7.54 -22.73
CA LEU A 318 -10.08 -7.51 -22.82
C LEU A 318 -9.43 -8.87 -22.52
N GLN A 319 -10.23 -9.89 -22.19
CA GLN A 319 -9.76 -11.24 -21.82
C GLN A 319 -8.77 -11.27 -20.63
N ILE A 320 -8.88 -10.29 -19.72
CA ILE A 320 -8.11 -10.25 -18.47
C ILE A 320 -8.71 -11.25 -17.49
N SER A 321 -8.00 -12.36 -17.27
CA SER A 321 -8.38 -13.40 -16.31
C SER A 321 -8.01 -13.02 -14.88
N THR A 322 -9.02 -12.79 -14.04
CA THR A 322 -8.84 -12.51 -12.61
C THR A 322 -8.29 -13.71 -11.84
N ASP A 323 -8.59 -14.94 -12.29
CA ASP A 323 -8.02 -16.16 -11.70
C ASP A 323 -6.52 -16.25 -11.95
N LEU A 324 -6.06 -15.88 -13.16
CA LEU A 324 -4.64 -15.83 -13.45
C LEU A 324 -3.95 -14.74 -12.63
N LEU A 325 -4.55 -13.55 -12.51
CA LEU A 325 -4.03 -12.48 -11.63
C LEU A 325 -3.88 -12.95 -10.19
N ARG A 326 -4.90 -13.62 -9.63
CA ARG A 326 -4.84 -14.19 -8.27
C ARG A 326 -3.68 -15.18 -8.10
N SER A 327 -3.36 -15.97 -9.13
CA SER A 327 -2.22 -16.89 -9.06
C SER A 327 -0.87 -16.15 -8.95
N PHE A 328 -0.68 -15.06 -9.70
CA PHE A 328 0.52 -14.22 -9.60
C PHE A 328 0.55 -13.44 -8.28
N TYR A 329 -0.60 -12.96 -7.80
CA TYR A 329 -0.69 -12.31 -6.49
C TYR A 329 -0.36 -13.25 -5.35
N HIS A 330 -0.77 -14.52 -5.44
CA HIS A 330 -0.36 -15.53 -4.48
C HIS A 330 1.16 -15.77 -4.50
N GLN A 331 1.78 -15.81 -5.69
CA GLN A 331 3.23 -15.91 -5.83
C GLN A 331 3.97 -14.70 -5.25
N GLU A 332 3.46 -13.49 -5.47
CA GLU A 332 3.99 -12.26 -4.87
C GLU A 332 3.96 -12.34 -3.35
N LYS A 333 2.80 -12.70 -2.76
CA LYS A 333 2.65 -12.88 -1.31
C LYS A 333 3.63 -13.89 -0.73
N GLN A 334 3.92 -14.98 -1.45
CA GLN A 334 4.89 -15.97 -0.98
C GLN A 334 6.33 -15.45 -0.99
N SER A 335 6.66 -14.56 -1.93
CA SER A 335 8.01 -14.05 -2.20
C SER A 335 8.34 -12.81 -1.39
N ILE A 336 7.37 -11.91 -1.16
CA ILE A 336 7.53 -10.63 -0.45
C ILE A 336 6.48 -10.50 0.66
N ARG A 337 6.54 -11.44 1.62
CA ARG A 337 5.52 -11.63 2.67
C ARG A 337 5.26 -10.41 3.56
N ASN A 338 6.27 -9.57 3.75
CA ASN A 338 6.26 -8.53 4.78
C ASN A 338 6.05 -7.11 4.21
N SER A 339 5.46 -6.99 3.02
CA SER A 339 5.13 -5.70 2.39
C SER A 339 3.66 -5.34 2.57
N LEU A 340 3.36 -4.04 2.61
CA LEU A 340 1.98 -3.54 2.55
C LEU A 340 1.25 -4.03 1.30
N GLU A 341 1.96 -4.00 0.17
CA GLU A 341 1.41 -4.34 -1.13
C GLU A 341 0.96 -5.77 -1.21
N SER A 342 1.82 -6.70 -0.82
CA SER A 342 1.45 -8.11 -0.79
C SER A 342 0.35 -8.39 0.23
N GLY A 343 0.34 -7.72 1.39
CA GLY A 343 -0.66 -7.93 2.44
C GLY A 343 -2.10 -7.75 1.99
N ARG A 344 -2.37 -6.75 1.12
CA ARG A 344 -3.72 -6.46 0.61
C ARG A 344 -4.18 -7.33 -0.55
N LEU A 345 -3.26 -8.03 -1.24
CA LEU A 345 -3.62 -8.72 -2.47
C LEU A 345 -4.65 -9.83 -2.23
N PRO A 346 -5.63 -9.97 -3.13
CA PRO A 346 -6.84 -10.76 -2.89
C PRO A 346 -6.61 -12.28 -2.93
#